data_AF-A0A852CB77-F1
#
_entry.id   AF-A0A852CB77-F1
#
_cell.length_a   1.000
_cell.length_b   1.000
_cell.length_c   1.000
_cell.angle_alpha   90.00
_cell.angle_beta   90.00
_cell.angle_gamma   90.00
#
_symmetry.space_group_name_H-M   'P 1'
#
loop_
_entity.id
_entity.type
_entity.pdbx_description
1 polymer ?
#
loop_
_entity_poly.entity_id
_entity_poly.type
_entity_poly.pdbx_seq_one_letter_code
_entity_poly.pdbx_strand_id
1 'polypeptide(L)'
;NSRRARSVSNLPQPRDCVLSAWSPWSTCDPCQKKRYRFARLEQPSQFGGDPCEYSDRESESCATSSPCRNKVKCDGFVCALTGRCIARRLLCNGDDDCGDLSDERNCNKVFRKCDLKMEQYWGIENLAKGLNVFSNNLEGLVLDHRYYAGGCSPHYIMDTRFRKPHNVESYTPETKGKYEFTLTEYDSYSNYESSVLKAKSTQSSFSFGIKIPGVFELGFSSNDNRFKKFIQRMKRFSSTSSKFVHARSELTVATYKLKPRALMLHHEFLQRLRQLPLEYSYGEYRELYRDYGTHYITEATVGGIYEYTLVMNSDELQKAGYSLSDVQKCAQAGANIGGNIKGVYVSLGVTAGTCEALLKEIG
;
A
#
# COMPACT_ATOMS: atom_id res chain seq x y z
N ASN A 1 34.18 29.43 -12.09
CA ASN A 1 33.86 29.22 -10.66
C ASN A 1 33.14 27.91 -10.44
N SER A 2 33.88 26.80 -10.40
CA SER A 2 33.36 25.48 -10.07
C SER A 2 33.05 25.43 -8.57
N ARG A 3 31.77 25.28 -8.21
CA ARG A 3 31.40 24.95 -6.83
C ARG A 3 31.90 23.54 -6.56
N ARG A 4 33.06 23.41 -5.90
CA ARG A 4 33.48 22.14 -5.26
C ARG A 4 32.31 21.68 -4.39
N ALA A 5 31.82 20.46 -4.61
CA ALA A 5 31.01 19.79 -3.60
C ALA A 5 31.82 19.81 -2.31
N ARG A 6 31.34 20.52 -1.29
CA ARG A 6 31.97 20.47 0.03
C ARG A 6 31.83 19.01 0.46
N SER A 7 32.95 18.27 0.53
CA SER A 7 32.95 17.08 1.36
C SER A 7 32.55 17.55 2.74
N VAL A 8 31.60 16.85 3.36
CA VAL A 8 31.28 17.13 4.76
C VAL A 8 32.52 16.71 5.52
N SER A 9 33.39 17.67 5.86
CA SER A 9 34.68 17.42 6.50
C SER A 9 34.54 16.78 7.88
N ASN A 10 33.33 16.82 8.45
CA ASN A 10 32.96 16.10 9.66
C ASN A 10 31.76 15.18 9.34
N LEU A 11 31.99 13.87 9.27
CA LEU A 11 30.89 12.91 9.29
C LEU A 11 30.06 13.17 10.56
N PRO A 12 28.71 13.22 10.46
CA PRO A 12 27.86 13.38 11.62
C PRO A 12 28.15 12.23 12.60
N GLN A 13 28.30 12.58 13.88
CA GLN A 13 28.57 11.58 14.92
C GLN A 13 27.41 10.56 14.98
N PRO A 14 27.71 9.27 15.19
CA PRO A 14 26.70 8.26 15.47
C PRO A 14 25.81 8.73 16.61
N ARG A 15 24.49 8.58 16.43
CA ARG A 15 23.50 8.85 17.46
C ARG A 15 22.79 7.56 17.77
N ASP A 16 22.98 7.07 18.98
CA ASP A 16 22.33 5.86 19.44
C ASP A 16 20.86 6.12 19.76
N CYS A 17 20.08 5.05 19.72
CA CYS A 17 18.68 5.10 20.08
C CYS A 17 18.51 5.29 21.60
N VAL A 18 17.65 6.23 22.00
CA VAL A 18 17.36 6.51 23.41
C VAL A 18 15.85 6.40 23.66
N LEU A 19 15.48 5.55 24.60
CA LEU A 19 14.12 5.46 25.14
C LEU A 19 14.01 6.30 26.42
N SER A 20 12.82 6.83 26.66
CA SER A 20 12.48 7.53 27.89
C SER A 20 12.55 6.59 29.10
N ALA A 21 12.57 7.17 30.30
CA ALA A 21 12.24 6.41 31.50
C ALA A 21 10.87 5.73 31.36
N TRP A 22 10.72 4.59 32.05
CA TRP A 22 9.46 3.85 32.08
C TRP A 22 8.33 4.68 32.68
N SER A 23 7.14 4.60 32.08
CA SER A 23 5.93 5.13 32.70
C SER A 23 5.66 4.44 34.05
N PRO A 24 4.94 5.08 34.98
CA PRO A 24 4.35 4.34 36.09
C PRO A 24 3.46 3.22 35.56
N TRP A 25 3.30 2.17 36.35
CA TRP A 25 2.38 1.08 36.05
C TRP A 25 0.94 1.60 35.97
N SER A 26 0.21 1.16 34.95
CA SER A 26 -1.25 1.36 34.87
C SER A 26 -1.95 0.66 36.02
N THR A 27 -3.23 0.99 36.24
CA THR A 27 -4.04 0.18 37.15
C THR A 27 -4.24 -1.23 36.56
N CYS A 28 -4.67 -2.17 37.41
CA CYS A 28 -4.89 -3.54 37.00
C CYS A 28 -6.18 -3.66 36.17
N ASP A 29 -6.07 -4.10 34.92
CA ASP A 29 -7.23 -4.30 34.06
C ASP A 29 -8.10 -5.47 34.59
N PRO A 30 -9.40 -5.25 34.89
CA PRO A 30 -10.28 -6.29 35.42
C PRO A 30 -10.59 -7.42 34.46
N CYS A 31 -10.53 -7.18 33.16
CA CYS A 31 -10.83 -8.14 32.12
C CYS A 31 -9.59 -8.97 31.75
N GLN A 32 -8.44 -8.33 31.60
CA GLN A 32 -7.18 -8.99 31.21
C GLN A 32 -6.37 -9.50 32.41
N LYS A 33 -6.64 -9.01 33.63
CA LYS A 33 -5.86 -9.29 34.85
C LYS A 33 -4.37 -8.95 34.67
N LYS A 34 -4.10 -7.85 33.95
CA LYS A 34 -2.76 -7.35 33.65
C LYS A 34 -2.67 -5.86 33.87
N ARG A 35 -1.47 -5.40 34.23
CA ARG A 35 -1.08 -3.99 34.26
C ARG A 35 0.02 -3.75 33.23
N TYR A 36 0.12 -2.53 32.75
CA TYR A 36 0.99 -2.18 31.62
C TYR A 36 1.86 -0.97 31.97
N ARG A 37 3.07 -0.94 31.41
CA ARG A 37 3.91 0.26 31.35
C ARG A 37 4.57 0.36 29.99
N PHE A 38 5.03 1.55 29.64
CA PHE A 38 5.63 1.81 28.33
C PHE A 38 6.79 2.79 28.42
N ALA A 39 7.65 2.75 27.41
CA ALA A 39 8.68 3.75 27.16
C ALA A 39 8.45 4.41 25.79
N ARG A 40 8.80 5.70 25.69
CA ARG A 40 8.70 6.47 24.45
C ARG A 40 10.06 6.58 23.79
N LEU A 41 10.06 6.67 22.47
CA LEU A 41 11.29 6.96 21.73
C LEU A 41 11.62 8.45 21.88
N GLU A 42 12.73 8.78 22.52
CA GLU A 42 13.22 10.16 22.65
C GLU A 42 14.17 10.51 21.50
N GLN A 43 15.08 9.59 21.17
CA GLN A 43 16.00 9.74 20.06
C GLN A 43 16.03 8.47 19.20
N PRO A 44 15.77 8.54 17.88
CA PRO A 44 15.98 7.42 16.98
C PRO A 44 17.48 7.22 16.71
N SER A 45 17.88 5.99 16.39
CA SER A 45 19.25 5.74 15.91
C SER A 45 19.49 6.42 14.56
N GLN A 46 20.60 7.13 14.44
CA GLN A 46 21.03 7.81 13.22
C GLN A 46 22.53 7.66 13.00
N PHE A 47 22.95 7.80 11.74
CA PHE A 47 24.37 7.81 11.35
C PHE A 47 25.19 6.59 11.80
N GLY A 48 24.54 5.42 11.87
CA GLY A 48 25.18 4.17 12.28
C GLY A 48 25.29 3.96 13.78
N GLY A 49 24.55 4.73 14.59
CA GLY A 49 24.37 4.43 16.02
C GLY A 49 23.49 3.20 16.26
N ASP A 50 23.58 2.66 17.47
CA ASP A 50 22.94 1.39 17.82
C ASP A 50 21.40 1.52 17.92
N PRO A 51 20.62 0.58 17.36
CA PRO A 51 19.17 0.57 17.49
C PRO A 51 18.72 0.13 18.90
N CYS A 52 17.51 0.55 19.31
CA CYS A 52 16.91 0.05 20.54
C CYS A 52 16.41 -1.39 20.32
N GLU A 53 17.16 -2.39 20.80
CA GLU A 53 16.74 -3.81 20.75
C GLU A 53 15.72 -4.18 21.84
N TYR A 54 15.57 -3.33 22.86
CA TYR A 54 14.66 -3.57 23.99
C TYR A 54 13.21 -3.26 23.64
N SER A 55 12.28 -3.99 24.25
CA SER A 55 10.85 -3.72 24.09
C SER A 55 10.47 -2.37 24.70
N ASP A 56 9.62 -1.63 24.01
CA ASP A 56 9.12 -0.32 24.42
C ASP A 56 7.79 -0.42 25.21
N ARG A 57 7.40 -1.64 25.61
CA ARG A 57 6.24 -1.97 26.44
C ARG A 57 6.54 -3.16 27.36
N GLU A 58 5.86 -3.18 28.49
CA GLU A 58 5.87 -4.32 29.40
C GLU A 58 4.48 -4.57 29.99
N SER A 59 4.19 -5.84 30.26
CA SER A 59 2.94 -6.27 30.89
C SER A 59 3.22 -7.23 32.03
N GLU A 60 2.52 -7.05 33.15
CA GLU A 60 2.60 -7.93 34.32
C GLU A 60 1.22 -8.40 34.74
N SER A 61 1.13 -9.63 35.25
CA SER A 61 -0.08 -10.16 35.86
C SER A 61 -0.40 -9.42 37.16
N CYS A 62 -1.68 -9.15 37.39
CA CYS A 62 -2.16 -8.48 38.61
C CYS A 62 -3.50 -9.07 39.07
N ALA A 63 -3.79 -8.95 40.36
CA ALA A 63 -5.06 -9.37 40.93
C ALA A 63 -5.93 -8.13 41.21
N THR A 64 -7.18 -8.16 40.74
CA THR A 64 -8.19 -7.15 41.04
C THR A 64 -9.54 -7.80 41.30
N SER A 65 -10.31 -7.24 42.22
CA SER A 65 -11.66 -7.68 42.59
C SER A 65 -12.76 -6.96 41.79
N SER A 66 -12.40 -5.95 40.99
CA SER A 66 -13.37 -5.19 40.20
C SER A 66 -13.97 -6.05 39.07
N PRO A 67 -15.31 -6.01 38.84
CA PRO A 67 -15.95 -6.83 37.82
C PRO A 67 -15.64 -6.33 36.41
N CYS A 68 -15.27 -7.25 35.51
CA CYS A 68 -15.13 -6.96 34.08
C CYS A 68 -16.51 -6.71 33.44
N ARG A 69 -16.75 -5.50 32.92
CA ARG A 69 -17.99 -5.10 32.24
C ARG A 69 -17.93 -5.23 30.70
N ASN A 70 -17.11 -6.13 30.15
CA ASN A 70 -17.03 -6.36 28.70
C ASN A 70 -18.02 -7.45 28.22
N LYS A 71 -19.33 -7.21 28.38
CA LYS A 71 -20.35 -8.08 27.79
C LYS A 71 -20.81 -7.52 26.45
N VAL A 72 -20.14 -7.91 25.38
CA VAL A 72 -20.67 -7.70 24.02
C VAL A 72 -21.90 -8.59 23.88
N LYS A 73 -23.09 -7.98 23.82
CA LYS A 73 -24.33 -8.71 23.57
C LYS A 73 -24.36 -9.15 22.11
N CYS A 74 -24.68 -10.42 21.88
CA CYS A 74 -24.88 -10.98 20.56
C CYS A 74 -26.27 -11.63 20.51
N ASP A 75 -27.14 -11.08 19.66
CA ASP A 75 -28.49 -11.63 19.44
C ASP A 75 -28.47 -12.86 18.50
N GLY A 76 -27.34 -13.05 17.81
CA GLY A 76 -27.14 -14.10 16.82
C GLY A 76 -26.37 -15.32 17.36
N PHE A 77 -25.56 -15.90 16.48
CA PHE A 77 -24.60 -16.96 16.82
C PHE A 77 -23.24 -16.34 17.11
N VAL A 78 -22.57 -16.82 18.16
CA VAL A 78 -21.21 -16.42 18.52
C VAL A 78 -20.24 -17.47 18.01
N CYS A 79 -19.33 -17.08 17.13
CA CYS A 79 -18.30 -17.95 16.58
C CYS A 79 -17.36 -18.47 17.68
N ALA A 80 -16.90 -19.72 17.53
CA ALA A 80 -16.23 -20.44 18.62
C ALA A 80 -14.85 -19.87 18.99
N LEU A 81 -14.01 -19.54 18.02
CA LEU A 81 -12.64 -19.05 18.21
C LEU A 81 -12.54 -17.54 17.97
N THR A 82 -13.18 -17.04 16.91
CA THR A 82 -13.13 -15.61 16.56
C THR A 82 -13.99 -14.77 17.50
N GLY A 83 -15.01 -15.37 18.12
CA GLY A 83 -15.99 -14.69 18.96
C GLY A 83 -16.82 -13.64 18.19
N ARG A 84 -16.82 -13.68 16.85
CA ARG A 84 -17.64 -12.81 16.01
C ARG A 84 -19.12 -13.12 16.23
N CYS A 85 -19.97 -12.11 16.16
CA CYS A 85 -21.42 -12.28 16.22
C CYS A 85 -22.00 -12.25 14.81
N ILE A 86 -22.61 -13.34 14.36
CA ILE A 86 -23.24 -13.45 13.05
C ILE A 86 -24.74 -13.73 13.18
N ALA A 87 -25.53 -13.31 12.20
CA ALA A 87 -26.97 -13.59 12.21
C ALA A 87 -27.23 -15.09 12.01
N ARG A 88 -28.21 -15.66 12.72
CA ARG A 88 -28.54 -17.11 12.64
C ARG A 88 -28.87 -17.60 11.22
N ARG A 89 -29.35 -16.70 10.34
CA ARG A 89 -29.62 -16.98 8.91
C ARG A 89 -28.36 -17.29 8.08
N LEU A 90 -27.17 -17.10 8.68
CA LEU A 90 -25.88 -17.35 8.07
C LEU A 90 -25.30 -18.71 8.48
N LEU A 91 -25.94 -19.43 9.39
CA LEU A 91 -25.51 -20.79 9.74
C LEU A 91 -25.83 -21.77 8.62
N CYS A 92 -24.91 -22.68 8.34
CA CYS A 92 -25.08 -23.76 7.37
C CYS A 92 -25.47 -23.26 5.97
N ASN A 93 -24.93 -22.11 5.54
CA ASN A 93 -25.22 -21.49 4.26
C ASN A 93 -24.14 -21.79 3.20
N GLY A 94 -23.09 -22.52 3.55
CA GLY A 94 -21.95 -22.87 2.71
C GLY A 94 -20.86 -21.80 2.60
N ASP A 95 -20.96 -20.71 3.37
CA ASP A 95 -19.97 -19.63 3.46
C ASP A 95 -19.31 -19.66 4.86
N ASP A 96 -18.01 -19.34 4.93
CA ASP A 96 -17.31 -19.14 6.22
C ASP A 96 -17.49 -17.68 6.68
N ASP A 97 -18.61 -17.39 7.34
CA ASP A 97 -18.90 -16.07 7.90
C ASP A 97 -18.19 -15.84 9.25
N CYS A 98 -17.79 -16.92 9.94
CA CYS A 98 -17.08 -16.84 11.21
C CYS A 98 -15.55 -16.66 11.10
N GLY A 99 -14.93 -17.12 10.01
CA GLY A 99 -13.48 -17.15 9.80
C GLY A 99 -12.77 -18.34 10.44
N ASP A 100 -13.50 -19.17 11.20
CA ASP A 100 -13.02 -20.41 11.83
C ASP A 100 -13.87 -21.64 11.44
N LEU A 101 -14.77 -21.46 10.46
CA LEU A 101 -15.75 -22.45 10.00
C LEU A 101 -16.71 -22.94 11.10
N SER A 102 -16.86 -22.23 12.23
CA SER A 102 -17.72 -22.68 13.33
C SER A 102 -19.22 -22.61 13.02
N ASP A 103 -19.61 -21.76 12.08
CA ASP A 103 -20.95 -21.58 11.53
C ASP A 103 -21.39 -22.69 10.57
N GLU A 104 -20.43 -23.39 9.97
CA GLU A 104 -20.65 -24.49 9.03
C GLU A 104 -20.43 -25.89 9.66
N ARG A 105 -20.26 -25.95 10.99
CA ARG A 105 -20.13 -27.22 11.74
C ARG A 105 -21.48 -27.73 12.22
N ASN A 106 -21.62 -29.06 12.30
CA ASN A 106 -22.83 -29.74 12.80
C ASN A 106 -24.11 -29.40 12.03
N CYS A 107 -23.98 -29.18 10.72
CA CYS A 107 -25.10 -28.89 9.83
C CYS A 107 -25.77 -30.19 9.34
N ASN A 108 -27.06 -30.36 9.63
CA ASN A 108 -27.85 -31.48 9.07
C ASN A 108 -28.07 -31.33 7.57
N LYS A 109 -28.20 -30.08 7.09
CA LYS A 109 -28.34 -29.70 5.68
C LYS A 109 -27.62 -28.38 5.46
N VAL A 110 -26.91 -28.26 4.35
CA VAL A 110 -26.25 -27.01 3.92
C VAL A 110 -27.10 -26.38 2.83
N PHE A 111 -27.60 -25.17 3.07
CA PHE A 111 -28.41 -24.40 2.12
C PHE A 111 -27.53 -23.40 1.39
N ARG A 112 -26.86 -23.85 0.34
CA ARG A 112 -25.99 -22.99 -0.48
C ARG A 112 -26.82 -21.91 -1.16
N LYS A 113 -26.61 -20.66 -0.75
CA LYS A 113 -27.17 -19.50 -1.47
C LYS A 113 -26.40 -19.20 -2.75
N CYS A 114 -25.11 -19.53 -2.77
CA CYS A 114 -24.22 -19.34 -3.90
C CYS A 114 -23.67 -20.65 -4.42
N ASP A 115 -24.35 -21.24 -5.40
CA ASP A 115 -23.81 -22.39 -6.15
C ASP A 115 -22.95 -21.96 -7.34
N LEU A 116 -23.10 -20.71 -7.79
CA LEU A 116 -22.32 -20.16 -8.88
C LEU A 116 -20.90 -19.83 -8.41
N LYS A 117 -19.90 -20.41 -9.07
CA LYS A 117 -18.50 -20.02 -8.88
C LYS A 117 -18.33 -18.57 -9.34
N MET A 118 -18.02 -17.69 -8.40
CA MET A 118 -17.76 -16.27 -8.61
C MET A 118 -16.39 -15.90 -8.04
N GLU A 119 -15.72 -14.95 -8.67
CA GLU A 119 -14.42 -14.46 -8.24
C GLU A 119 -14.55 -13.33 -7.21
N GLN A 120 -13.49 -13.13 -6.42
CA GLN A 120 -13.36 -11.96 -5.57
C GLN A 120 -12.88 -10.77 -6.40
N TYR A 121 -13.26 -9.55 -6.04
CA TYR A 121 -12.76 -8.37 -6.73
C TYR A 121 -11.24 -8.31 -6.70
N TRP A 122 -10.65 -7.84 -7.80
CA TRP A 122 -9.21 -7.73 -7.92
C TRP A 122 -8.63 -6.79 -6.86
N GLY A 123 -7.61 -7.27 -6.14
CA GLY A 123 -6.95 -6.48 -5.10
C GLY A 123 -7.77 -6.23 -3.84
N ILE A 124 -8.96 -6.83 -3.68
CA ILE A 124 -9.86 -6.54 -2.55
C ILE A 124 -9.25 -6.81 -1.17
N GLU A 125 -8.38 -7.82 -1.07
CA GLU A 125 -7.63 -8.10 0.15
C GLU A 125 -6.78 -6.89 0.57
N ASN A 126 -6.11 -6.24 -0.37
CA ASN A 126 -5.28 -5.08 -0.08
C ASN A 126 -6.11 -3.83 0.23
N LEU A 127 -7.28 -3.68 -0.40
CA LEU A 127 -8.24 -2.61 -0.08
C LEU A 127 -8.85 -2.76 1.32
N ALA A 128 -8.79 -3.97 1.90
CA ALA A 128 -9.30 -4.26 3.24
C ALA A 128 -8.22 -4.19 4.34
N LYS A 129 -6.96 -3.94 3.96
CA LYS A 129 -5.84 -3.71 4.88
C LYS A 129 -5.90 -2.30 5.47
N GLY A 130 -5.31 -2.17 6.66
CA GLY A 130 -5.09 -0.88 7.27
C GLY A 130 -3.94 -0.14 6.61
N LEU A 131 -3.94 1.19 6.76
CA LEU A 131 -3.00 2.10 6.13
C LEU A 131 -2.25 2.90 7.19
N ASN A 132 -0.93 2.81 7.16
CA ASN A 132 -0.07 3.71 7.91
C ASN A 132 0.32 4.90 7.04
N VAL A 133 -0.30 6.06 7.30
CA VAL A 133 -0.12 7.28 6.49
C VAL A 133 1.25 7.92 6.73
N PHE A 134 1.93 7.60 7.84
CA PHE A 134 3.28 8.11 8.11
C PHE A 134 4.35 7.36 7.33
N SER A 135 4.17 6.05 7.11
CA SER A 135 5.11 5.21 6.38
C SER A 135 4.70 4.94 4.93
N ASN A 136 3.46 5.29 4.56
CA ASN A 136 2.79 4.92 3.31
C ASN A 136 2.84 3.40 3.04
N ASN A 137 2.63 2.59 4.09
CA ASN A 137 2.58 1.13 3.98
C ASN A 137 1.19 0.59 4.32
N LEU A 138 0.80 -0.48 3.62
CA LEU A 138 -0.35 -1.30 3.99
C LEU A 138 0.07 -2.26 5.10
N GLU A 139 -0.74 -2.30 6.16
CA GLU A 139 -0.51 -3.11 7.35
C GLU A 139 -1.50 -4.30 7.39
N GLY A 140 -1.83 -4.81 8.58
CA GLY A 140 -2.75 -5.92 8.78
C GLY A 140 -4.18 -5.68 8.28
N LEU A 141 -4.93 -6.77 8.11
CA LEU A 141 -6.34 -6.75 7.69
C LEU A 141 -7.23 -6.15 8.78
N VAL A 142 -7.92 -5.05 8.47
CA VAL A 142 -8.84 -4.36 9.39
C VAL A 142 -10.30 -4.66 9.06
N LEU A 143 -10.63 -4.81 7.78
CA LEU A 143 -11.97 -5.13 7.30
C LEU A 143 -12.02 -6.55 6.75
N ASP A 144 -13.16 -7.21 6.93
CA ASP A 144 -13.35 -8.54 6.37
C ASP A 144 -13.77 -8.44 4.89
N HIS A 145 -12.89 -8.87 3.99
CA HIS A 145 -13.15 -8.91 2.56
C HIS A 145 -13.81 -10.21 2.08
N ARG A 146 -13.93 -11.22 2.97
CA ARG A 146 -14.53 -12.53 2.70
C ARG A 146 -15.94 -12.67 3.29
N TYR A 147 -16.35 -11.73 4.14
CA TYR A 147 -17.71 -11.69 4.67
C TYR A 147 -18.72 -11.17 3.62
N TYR A 148 -19.73 -11.98 3.31
CA TYR A 148 -20.75 -11.65 2.29
C TYR A 148 -22.14 -11.39 2.88
N ALA A 149 -22.36 -11.66 4.17
CA ALA A 149 -23.67 -11.52 4.83
C ALA A 149 -24.81 -12.28 4.11
N GLY A 150 -24.49 -13.39 3.44
CA GLY A 150 -25.41 -14.18 2.61
C GLY A 150 -25.79 -13.52 1.26
N GLY A 151 -25.08 -12.47 0.85
CA GLY A 151 -25.21 -11.84 -0.46
C GLY A 151 -24.61 -12.72 -1.56
N CYS A 152 -25.33 -12.85 -2.68
CA CYS A 152 -24.98 -13.75 -3.77
C CYS A 152 -25.22 -13.18 -5.19
N SER A 153 -25.57 -11.91 -5.31
CA SER A 153 -25.83 -11.33 -6.63
C SER A 153 -24.52 -11.24 -7.42
N PRO A 154 -24.44 -11.84 -8.63
CA PRO A 154 -23.27 -11.73 -9.47
C PRO A 154 -23.14 -10.31 -10.01
N HIS A 155 -21.97 -9.72 -9.81
CA HIS A 155 -21.59 -8.46 -10.42
C HIS A 155 -20.69 -8.75 -11.62
N TYR A 156 -21.14 -8.37 -12.82
CA TYR A 156 -20.41 -8.63 -14.06
C TYR A 156 -19.42 -7.51 -14.34
N ILE A 157 -18.15 -7.88 -14.56
CA ILE A 157 -17.11 -6.98 -15.05
C ILE A 157 -16.49 -7.69 -16.24
N MET A 158 -16.74 -7.18 -17.45
CA MET A 158 -16.49 -7.90 -18.70
C MET A 158 -17.20 -9.27 -18.68
N ASP A 159 -16.51 -10.36 -19.03
CA ASP A 159 -17.07 -11.72 -19.04
C ASP A 159 -16.95 -12.47 -17.69
N THR A 160 -16.37 -11.83 -16.68
CA THR A 160 -16.13 -12.45 -15.37
C THR A 160 -17.22 -12.09 -14.37
N ARG A 161 -17.66 -13.10 -13.62
CA ARG A 161 -18.65 -12.97 -12.54
C ARG A 161 -17.95 -12.75 -11.21
N PHE A 162 -18.17 -11.60 -10.59
CA PHE A 162 -17.63 -11.26 -9.28
C PHE A 162 -18.70 -11.34 -8.19
N ARG A 163 -18.30 -11.78 -7.00
CA ARG A 163 -19.14 -11.73 -5.81
C ARG A 163 -18.80 -10.48 -5.01
N LYS A 164 -19.78 -9.59 -4.82
CA LYS A 164 -19.59 -8.36 -4.05
C LYS A 164 -19.52 -8.65 -2.54
N PRO A 165 -18.41 -8.39 -1.83
CA PRO A 165 -18.34 -8.53 -0.37
C PRO A 165 -19.26 -7.54 0.35
N HIS A 166 -19.69 -7.90 1.57
CA HIS A 166 -20.66 -7.10 2.33
C HIS A 166 -20.17 -5.68 2.63
N ASN A 167 -18.86 -5.50 2.82
CA ASN A 167 -18.26 -4.21 3.17
C ASN A 167 -18.16 -3.25 1.99
N VAL A 168 -18.23 -3.75 0.75
CA VAL A 168 -18.06 -2.94 -0.46
C VAL A 168 -19.38 -2.29 -0.87
N GLU A 169 -19.37 -0.97 -1.03
CA GLU A 169 -20.52 -0.22 -1.55
C GLU A 169 -20.61 -0.42 -3.06
N SER A 170 -19.55 -0.01 -3.76
CA SER A 170 -19.41 -0.09 -5.22
C SER A 170 -17.98 -0.44 -5.62
N TYR A 171 -17.87 -1.19 -6.71
CA TYR A 171 -16.62 -1.47 -7.42
C TYR A 171 -16.89 -1.31 -8.91
N THR A 172 -16.57 -0.14 -9.45
CA THR A 172 -16.93 0.27 -10.81
C THR A 172 -15.71 0.20 -11.72
N PRO A 173 -15.71 -0.63 -12.78
CA PRO A 173 -14.61 -0.66 -13.73
C PRO A 173 -14.61 0.63 -14.58
N GLU A 174 -13.43 1.17 -14.82
CA GLU A 174 -13.22 2.29 -15.74
C GLU A 174 -12.56 1.78 -17.02
N THR A 175 -13.31 1.78 -18.12
CA THR A 175 -12.85 1.26 -19.43
C THR A 175 -12.09 2.28 -20.26
N LYS A 176 -11.97 3.53 -19.78
CA LYS A 176 -11.30 4.62 -20.49
C LYS A 176 -9.91 4.89 -19.89
N GLY A 177 -9.03 3.90 -20.00
CA GLY A 177 -7.60 4.14 -19.78
C GLY A 177 -7.07 5.05 -20.88
N LYS A 178 -7.05 6.37 -20.65
CA LYS A 178 -6.24 7.27 -21.48
C LYS A 178 -4.79 7.04 -21.05
N TYR A 179 -4.03 6.31 -21.84
CA TYR A 179 -2.57 6.21 -21.68
C TYR A 179 -1.93 7.55 -22.05
N GLU A 180 -2.13 8.56 -21.21
CA GLU A 180 -1.53 9.88 -21.41
C GLU A 180 -0.22 9.94 -20.65
N PHE A 181 0.89 9.81 -21.38
CA PHE A 181 2.21 9.94 -20.81
C PHE A 181 2.55 11.42 -20.62
N THR A 182 2.70 11.81 -19.36
CA THR A 182 3.29 13.09 -19.00
C THR A 182 4.81 12.96 -19.03
N LEU A 183 5.47 13.79 -19.84
CA LEU A 183 6.92 13.79 -19.99
C LEU A 183 7.47 15.08 -19.39
N THR A 184 8.32 14.96 -18.38
CA THR A 184 8.93 16.09 -17.68
C THR A 184 10.45 16.05 -17.83
N GLU A 185 11.03 17.18 -18.22
CA GLU A 185 12.46 17.33 -18.42
C GLU A 185 13.13 17.93 -17.18
N TYR A 186 14.31 17.43 -16.83
CA TYR A 186 15.14 17.97 -15.76
C TYR A 186 16.58 18.16 -16.20
N ASP A 187 17.10 19.34 -15.89
CA ASP A 187 18.44 19.76 -16.25
C ASP A 187 19.56 19.13 -15.41
N SER A 188 19.21 18.53 -14.28
CA SER A 188 20.16 17.92 -13.35
C SER A 188 19.50 16.85 -12.49
N TYR A 189 20.33 15.97 -11.93
CA TYR A 189 19.89 14.94 -11.01
C TYR A 189 19.22 15.53 -9.75
N SER A 190 19.73 16.65 -9.23
CA SER A 190 19.14 17.29 -8.04
C SER A 190 17.71 17.80 -8.28
N ASN A 191 17.45 18.35 -9.47
CA ASN A 191 16.11 18.84 -9.84
C ASN A 191 15.15 17.67 -10.04
N TYR A 192 15.62 16.59 -10.66
CA TYR A 192 14.87 15.34 -10.80
C TYR A 192 14.56 14.71 -9.44
N GLU A 193 15.58 14.49 -8.59
CA GLU A 193 15.43 13.86 -7.26
C GLU A 193 14.47 14.67 -6.39
N SER A 194 14.65 15.99 -6.31
CA SER A 194 13.76 16.83 -5.51
C SER A 194 12.30 16.82 -5.99
N SER A 195 12.08 16.85 -7.31
CA SER A 195 10.72 16.86 -7.87
C SER A 195 10.03 15.51 -7.72
N VAL A 196 10.72 14.41 -8.05
CA VAL A 196 10.16 13.05 -7.95
C VAL A 196 9.95 12.65 -6.49
N LEU A 197 10.91 12.94 -5.59
CA LEU A 197 10.74 12.63 -4.17
C LEU A 197 9.62 13.46 -3.55
N LYS A 198 9.47 14.74 -3.92
CA LYS A 198 8.36 15.58 -3.45
C LYS A 198 7.02 15.07 -3.96
N ALA A 199 6.92 14.74 -5.24
CA ALA A 199 5.70 14.17 -5.82
C ALA A 199 5.33 12.84 -5.12
N LYS A 200 6.30 11.95 -4.90
CA LYS A 200 6.09 10.66 -4.22
C LYS A 200 5.79 10.79 -2.73
N SER A 201 6.32 11.79 -2.03
CA SER A 201 6.00 12.00 -0.62
C SER A 201 4.57 12.52 -0.42
N THR A 202 4.05 13.28 -1.39
CA THR A 202 2.66 13.76 -1.40
C THR A 202 1.67 12.72 -1.92
N GLN A 203 2.15 11.63 -2.55
CA GLN A 203 1.29 10.67 -3.20
C GLN A 203 0.86 9.54 -2.25
N SER A 204 -0.46 9.41 -2.05
CA SER A 204 -1.08 8.31 -1.30
C SER A 204 -1.36 7.09 -2.19
N SER A 205 -0.43 6.70 -3.05
CA SER A 205 -0.56 5.53 -3.94
C SER A 205 0.23 4.34 -3.40
N PHE A 206 -0.41 3.19 -3.33
CA PHE A 206 0.21 1.95 -2.86
C PHE A 206 0.26 0.95 -4.01
N SER A 207 1.44 0.42 -4.28
CA SER A 207 1.60 -0.65 -5.25
C SER A 207 1.35 -1.99 -4.58
N PHE A 208 0.35 -2.72 -5.05
CA PHE A 208 0.17 -4.13 -4.73
C PHE A 208 -0.05 -4.89 -6.03
N GLY A 209 0.54 -6.07 -6.14
CA GLY A 209 0.42 -6.90 -7.34
C GLY A 209 -1.05 -7.27 -7.57
N ILE A 210 -1.63 -6.80 -8.67
CA ILE A 210 -2.90 -7.27 -9.19
C ILE A 210 -2.61 -8.11 -10.43
N LYS A 211 -2.82 -9.43 -10.33
CA LYS A 211 -2.78 -10.32 -11.48
C LYS A 211 -4.02 -10.11 -12.35
N ILE A 212 -3.96 -9.15 -13.26
CA ILE A 212 -4.95 -9.01 -14.33
C ILE A 212 -4.41 -9.75 -15.56
N PRO A 213 -5.13 -10.73 -16.14
CA PRO A 213 -4.71 -11.39 -17.37
C PRO A 213 -4.46 -10.36 -18.49
N GLY A 214 -3.23 -10.29 -19.00
CA GLY A 214 -2.86 -9.39 -20.11
C GLY A 214 -2.34 -8.00 -19.71
N VAL A 215 -2.23 -7.66 -18.42
CA VAL A 215 -1.67 -6.37 -17.96
C VAL A 215 -0.45 -6.62 -17.07
N PHE A 216 0.70 -6.05 -17.42
CA PHE A 216 1.94 -6.18 -16.65
C PHE A 216 1.89 -5.37 -15.34
N GLU A 217 2.29 -5.97 -14.22
CA GLU A 217 2.42 -5.32 -12.91
C GLU A 217 3.72 -4.49 -12.83
N LEU A 218 3.59 -3.18 -12.65
CA LEU A 218 4.69 -2.32 -12.17
C LEU A 218 4.14 -1.30 -11.18
N GLY A 219 4.61 -1.38 -9.94
CA GLY A 219 4.39 -0.37 -8.92
C GLY A 219 5.44 -0.54 -7.83
N PHE A 220 6.18 0.53 -7.55
CA PHE A 220 7.16 0.59 -6.46
C PHE A 220 6.70 1.68 -5.48
N SER A 221 6.48 1.32 -4.21
CA SER A 221 6.24 2.33 -3.17
C SER A 221 7.53 3.09 -2.84
N SER A 222 7.43 4.32 -2.32
CA SER A 222 8.61 5.13 -1.94
C SER A 222 9.50 4.46 -0.87
N ASN A 223 8.93 3.55 -0.08
CA ASN A 223 9.65 2.79 0.95
C ASN A 223 10.20 1.45 0.45
N ASP A 224 9.89 1.09 -0.80
CA ASP A 224 10.36 -0.13 -1.44
C ASP A 224 11.89 -0.10 -1.61
N ASN A 225 12.56 -1.17 -1.20
CA ASN A 225 13.99 -1.36 -1.44
C ASN A 225 14.35 -1.27 -2.94
N ARG A 226 13.40 -1.58 -3.83
CA ARG A 226 13.56 -1.43 -5.28
C ARG A 226 13.65 0.05 -5.68
N PHE A 227 12.85 0.93 -5.08
CA PHE A 227 12.94 2.37 -5.28
C PHE A 227 14.24 2.96 -4.71
N LYS A 228 14.65 2.55 -3.49
CA LYS A 228 15.93 2.96 -2.90
C LYS A 228 17.12 2.57 -3.78
N LYS A 229 17.14 1.33 -4.30
CA LYS A 229 18.16 0.86 -5.26
C LYS A 229 18.14 1.64 -6.56
N PHE A 230 16.95 1.97 -7.08
CA PHE A 230 16.80 2.79 -8.28
C PHE A 230 17.41 4.18 -8.08
N ILE A 231 17.04 4.89 -7.00
CA ILE A 231 17.61 6.20 -6.66
C ILE A 231 19.14 6.12 -6.49
N GLN A 232 19.66 5.10 -5.80
CA GLN A 232 21.11 4.89 -5.67
C GLN A 232 21.82 4.67 -7.01
N ARG A 233 21.20 3.95 -7.95
CA ARG A 233 21.75 3.79 -9.32
C ARG A 233 21.73 5.12 -10.06
N MET A 234 20.65 5.88 -9.94
CA MET A 234 20.49 7.19 -10.59
C MET A 234 21.51 8.22 -10.09
N LYS A 235 21.93 8.15 -8.82
CA LYS A 235 23.03 8.99 -8.28
C LYS A 235 24.34 8.87 -9.05
N ARG A 236 24.58 7.76 -9.75
CA ARG A 236 25.79 7.58 -10.59
C ARG A 236 25.82 8.53 -11.78
N PHE A 237 24.66 9.03 -12.20
CA PHE A 237 24.49 9.96 -13.30
C PHE A 237 24.30 11.40 -12.81
N SER A 238 24.91 11.75 -11.67
CA SER A 238 24.86 13.10 -11.11
C SER A 238 25.84 14.09 -11.79
N SER A 239 26.42 13.74 -12.94
CA SER A 239 27.30 14.67 -13.67
C SER A 239 26.53 15.87 -14.19
N THR A 240 27.18 17.01 -14.35
CA THR A 240 26.56 18.26 -14.84
C THR A 240 26.06 18.15 -16.28
N SER A 241 26.57 17.20 -17.05
CA SER A 241 26.13 16.89 -18.39
C SER A 241 24.91 15.97 -18.43
N SER A 242 24.47 15.38 -17.31
CA SER A 242 23.33 14.47 -17.33
C SER A 242 21.99 15.21 -17.31
N LYS A 243 21.15 14.88 -18.28
CA LYS A 243 19.77 15.36 -18.45
C LYS A 243 18.81 14.19 -18.23
N PHE A 244 17.64 14.49 -17.66
CA PHE A 244 16.66 13.47 -17.30
C PHE A 244 15.32 13.76 -17.97
N VAL A 245 14.72 12.74 -18.57
CA VAL A 245 13.33 12.80 -19.05
C VAL A 245 12.53 11.76 -18.29
N HIS A 246 11.58 12.23 -17.49
CA HIS A 246 10.72 11.38 -16.68
C HIS A 246 9.35 11.27 -17.33
N ALA A 247 8.99 10.05 -17.72
CA ALA A 247 7.69 9.66 -18.26
C ALA A 247 6.84 9.08 -17.14
N ARG A 248 5.62 9.60 -16.97
CA ARG A 248 4.66 9.10 -16.00
C ARG A 248 3.27 8.98 -16.63
N SER A 249 2.64 7.83 -16.46
CA SER A 249 1.28 7.54 -16.93
C SER A 249 0.49 6.88 -15.80
N GLU A 250 -0.74 7.32 -15.60
CA GLU A 250 -1.65 6.78 -14.59
C GLU A 250 -2.79 6.06 -15.29
N LEU A 251 -2.94 4.77 -15.01
CA LEU A 251 -3.99 3.94 -15.55
C LEU A 251 -4.99 3.61 -14.44
N THR A 252 -6.18 4.20 -14.50
CA THR A 252 -7.31 3.81 -13.66
C THR A 252 -8.02 2.62 -14.26
N VAL A 253 -8.16 1.55 -13.47
CA VAL A 253 -8.85 0.31 -13.88
C VAL A 253 -10.22 0.20 -13.21
N ALA A 254 -10.32 0.56 -11.93
CA ALA A 254 -11.58 0.55 -11.21
C ALA A 254 -11.59 1.56 -10.07
N THR A 255 -12.79 2.01 -9.71
CA THR A 255 -13.06 2.86 -8.55
C THR A 255 -13.73 2.03 -7.46
N TYR A 256 -13.10 2.02 -6.28
CA TYR A 256 -13.55 1.30 -5.09
C TYR A 256 -14.16 2.27 -4.08
N LYS A 257 -15.31 1.88 -3.53
CA LYS A 257 -15.96 2.61 -2.44
C LYS A 257 -16.41 1.67 -1.34
N LEU A 258 -16.04 2.01 -0.11
CA LEU A 258 -16.44 1.31 1.11
C LEU A 258 -17.81 1.81 1.59
N LYS A 259 -18.61 0.91 2.18
CA LYS A 259 -19.87 1.32 2.80
C LYS A 259 -19.64 2.29 3.97
N PRO A 260 -20.53 3.26 4.17
CA PRO A 260 -20.35 4.27 5.22
C PRO A 260 -20.58 3.73 6.64
N ARG A 261 -21.37 2.64 6.80
CA ARG A 261 -21.76 2.09 8.11
C ARG A 261 -21.98 0.57 8.03
N ALA A 262 -22.11 -0.05 9.20
CA ALA A 262 -22.38 -1.49 9.37
C ALA A 262 -21.33 -2.38 8.67
N LEU A 263 -20.07 -1.99 8.84
CA LEU A 263 -18.90 -2.72 8.36
C LEU A 263 -18.61 -3.93 9.25
N MET A 264 -18.14 -5.01 8.63
CA MET A 264 -17.65 -6.20 9.31
C MET A 264 -16.13 -6.11 9.45
N LEU A 265 -15.64 -6.11 10.69
CA LEU A 265 -14.21 -6.12 10.98
C LEU A 265 -13.59 -7.48 10.71
N HIS A 266 -12.33 -7.49 10.30
CA HIS A 266 -11.55 -8.72 10.20
C HIS A 266 -11.47 -9.39 11.59
N HIS A 267 -11.52 -10.73 11.63
CA HIS A 267 -11.63 -11.45 12.91
C HIS A 267 -10.41 -11.26 13.81
N GLU A 268 -9.19 -11.21 13.24
CA GLU A 268 -7.97 -10.96 14.00
C GLU A 268 -7.94 -9.55 14.59
N PHE A 269 -8.35 -8.55 13.80
CA PHE A 269 -8.45 -7.17 14.28
C PHE A 269 -9.49 -7.05 15.39
N LEU A 270 -10.64 -7.72 15.26
CA LEU A 270 -11.66 -7.78 16.31
C LEU A 270 -11.13 -8.44 17.60
N GLN A 271 -10.37 -9.53 17.48
CA GLN A 271 -9.72 -10.17 18.63
C GLN A 271 -8.71 -9.22 19.29
N ARG A 272 -7.86 -8.55 18.50
CA ARG A 272 -6.90 -7.56 19.03
C ARG A 272 -7.60 -6.43 19.76
N LEU A 273 -8.69 -5.88 19.20
CA LEU A 273 -9.50 -4.84 19.86
C LEU A 273 -10.10 -5.30 21.19
N ARG A 274 -10.50 -6.56 21.32
CA ARG A 274 -11.01 -7.12 22.59
C ARG A 274 -9.92 -7.37 23.62
N GLN A 275 -8.68 -7.53 23.19
CA GLN A 275 -7.51 -7.69 24.05
C GLN A 275 -6.95 -6.36 24.55
N LEU A 276 -7.38 -5.23 23.96
CA LEU A 276 -6.95 -3.91 24.42
C LEU A 276 -7.45 -3.66 25.85
N PRO A 277 -6.61 -3.04 26.69
CA PRO A 277 -7.01 -2.68 28.03
C PRO A 277 -8.11 -1.61 27.99
N LEU A 278 -8.99 -1.65 28.99
CA LEU A 278 -10.03 -0.61 29.16
C LEU A 278 -9.43 0.74 29.52
N GLU A 279 -8.32 0.74 30.25
CA GLU A 279 -7.53 1.93 30.52
C GLU A 279 -6.51 2.18 29.42
N TYR A 280 -6.34 3.46 29.08
CA TYR A 280 -5.41 3.86 28.03
C TYR A 280 -3.96 3.50 28.41
N SER A 281 -3.38 2.59 27.63
CA SER A 281 -1.96 2.22 27.70
C SER A 281 -1.30 2.53 26.37
N TYR A 282 -0.43 3.54 26.33
CA TYR A 282 0.22 3.98 25.08
C TYR A 282 0.95 2.82 24.37
N GLY A 283 1.61 1.93 25.11
CA GLY A 283 2.32 0.78 24.55
C GLY A 283 1.40 -0.16 23.75
N GLU A 284 0.26 -0.56 24.31
CA GLU A 284 -0.67 -1.48 23.64
C GLU A 284 -1.38 -0.82 22.44
N TYR A 285 -1.73 0.46 22.55
CA TYR A 285 -2.33 1.20 21.44
C TYR A 285 -1.31 1.48 20.33
N ARG A 286 -0.04 1.74 20.65
CA ARG A 286 1.03 1.91 19.66
C ARG A 286 1.24 0.63 18.86
N GLU A 287 1.19 -0.53 19.49
CA GLU A 287 1.28 -1.82 18.79
C GLU A 287 0.10 -2.03 17.84
N LEU A 288 -1.12 -1.65 18.24
CA LEU A 288 -2.28 -1.67 17.33
C LEU A 288 -2.01 -0.85 16.05
N TYR A 289 -1.43 0.36 16.19
CA TYR A 289 -1.07 1.20 15.05
C TYR A 289 0.08 0.62 14.21
N ARG A 290 1.02 -0.11 14.81
CA ARG A 290 2.09 -0.82 14.08
C ARG A 290 1.53 -2.00 13.29
N ASP A 291 0.63 -2.77 13.90
CA ASP A 291 0.10 -4.00 13.31
C ASP A 291 -0.96 -3.74 12.23
N TYR A 292 -1.80 -2.70 12.42
CA TYR A 292 -2.98 -2.44 11.59
C TYR A 292 -3.00 -1.03 10.98
N GLY A 293 -1.96 -0.24 11.18
CA GLY A 293 -1.88 1.11 10.63
C GLY A 293 -2.77 2.12 11.35
N THR A 294 -2.76 3.33 10.80
CA THR A 294 -3.37 4.53 11.41
C THR A 294 -4.77 4.84 10.87
N HIS A 295 -5.04 4.43 9.64
CA HIS A 295 -6.24 4.73 8.87
C HIS A 295 -6.70 3.45 8.14
N TYR A 296 -7.85 3.50 7.51
CA TYR A 296 -8.35 2.45 6.62
C TYR A 296 -8.89 3.07 5.33
N ILE A 297 -8.98 2.27 4.28
CA ILE A 297 -9.34 2.75 2.94
C ILE A 297 -10.86 2.88 2.84
N THR A 298 -11.35 4.09 2.56
CA THR A 298 -12.77 4.39 2.34
C THR A 298 -13.12 4.52 0.86
N GLU A 299 -12.24 5.16 0.10
CA GLU A 299 -12.33 5.33 -1.34
C GLU A 299 -10.93 5.12 -1.93
N ALA A 300 -10.85 4.40 -3.04
CA ALA A 300 -9.58 4.17 -3.72
C ALA A 300 -9.75 3.97 -5.21
N THR A 301 -8.76 4.45 -5.95
CA THR A 301 -8.62 4.16 -7.38
C THR A 301 -7.69 2.97 -7.54
N VAL A 302 -8.24 1.87 -8.04
CA VAL A 302 -7.50 0.65 -8.38
C VAL A 302 -6.95 0.81 -9.79
N GLY A 303 -5.64 0.67 -9.94
CA GLY A 303 -4.97 0.97 -11.18
C GLY A 303 -3.48 0.72 -11.10
N GLY A 304 -2.74 1.37 -12.00
CA GLY A 304 -1.29 1.33 -12.02
C GLY A 304 -0.71 2.69 -12.35
N ILE A 305 0.46 2.98 -11.81
CA ILE A 305 1.26 4.14 -12.20
C ILE A 305 2.46 3.58 -12.93
N TYR A 306 2.55 3.87 -14.21
CA TYR A 306 3.69 3.54 -15.02
C TYR A 306 4.66 4.72 -15.01
N GLU A 307 5.86 4.50 -14.47
CA GLU A 307 6.93 5.49 -14.46
C GLU A 307 8.16 4.93 -15.17
N TYR A 308 8.76 5.76 -16.02
CA TYR A 308 10.03 5.47 -16.68
C TYR A 308 10.89 6.72 -16.70
N THR A 309 12.21 6.58 -16.61
CA THR A 309 13.13 7.72 -16.63
C THR A 309 14.30 7.43 -17.56
N LEU A 310 14.47 8.29 -18.55
CA LEU A 310 15.62 8.33 -19.44
C LEU A 310 16.70 9.23 -18.85
N VAL A 311 17.94 8.77 -18.92
CA VAL A 311 19.12 9.54 -18.51
C VAL A 311 20.02 9.68 -19.71
N MET A 312 20.40 10.91 -20.04
CA MET A 312 21.17 11.23 -21.24
C MET A 312 22.32 12.15 -20.91
N ASN A 313 23.39 12.06 -21.70
CA ASN A 313 24.49 13.02 -21.64
C ASN A 313 24.25 14.14 -22.66
N SER A 314 24.13 15.38 -22.18
CA SER A 314 23.90 16.58 -23.00
C SER A 314 24.97 16.79 -24.06
N ASP A 315 26.23 16.46 -23.72
CA ASP A 315 27.36 16.73 -24.59
C ASP A 315 27.40 15.73 -25.76
N GLU A 316 26.99 14.49 -25.51
CA GLU A 316 26.86 13.46 -26.55
C GLU A 316 25.62 13.70 -27.41
N LEU A 317 24.51 14.13 -26.79
CA LEU A 317 23.27 14.49 -27.49
C LEU A 317 23.52 15.63 -28.50
N GLN A 318 24.23 16.68 -28.07
CA GLN A 318 24.59 17.81 -28.94
C GLN A 318 25.57 17.40 -30.04
N LYS A 319 26.56 16.53 -29.76
CA LYS A 319 27.48 16.00 -30.78
C LYS A 319 26.76 15.18 -31.84
N ALA A 320 25.72 14.44 -31.45
CA ALA A 320 24.86 13.69 -32.36
C ALA A 320 23.83 14.57 -33.09
N GLY A 321 23.74 15.87 -32.76
CA GLY A 321 22.85 16.82 -33.41
C GLY A 321 21.39 16.78 -32.92
N TYR A 322 21.13 16.17 -31.76
CA TYR A 322 19.78 16.04 -31.20
C TYR A 322 19.55 16.96 -30.01
N SER A 323 18.30 17.41 -29.83
CA SER A 323 17.84 18.17 -28.66
C SER A 323 17.06 17.28 -27.68
N LEU A 324 16.91 17.74 -26.43
CA LEU A 324 16.06 17.04 -25.45
C LEU A 324 14.60 16.95 -25.91
N SER A 325 14.11 17.97 -26.62
CA SER A 325 12.77 17.97 -27.20
C SER A 325 12.59 16.87 -28.24
N ASP A 326 13.63 16.54 -29.01
CA ASP A 326 13.57 15.45 -29.99
C ASP A 326 13.45 14.10 -29.30
N VAL A 327 14.17 13.91 -28.19
CA VAL A 327 14.06 12.72 -27.36
C VAL A 327 12.68 12.62 -26.72
N GLN A 328 12.14 13.73 -26.20
CA GLN A 328 10.81 13.78 -25.62
C GLN A 328 9.74 13.36 -26.65
N LYS A 329 9.80 13.91 -27.87
CA LYS A 329 8.89 13.55 -28.97
C LYS A 329 9.01 12.08 -29.35
N CYS A 330 10.23 11.55 -29.45
CA CYS A 330 10.45 10.12 -29.72
C CYS A 330 9.90 9.23 -28.60
N ALA A 331 10.14 9.59 -27.34
CA ALA A 331 9.62 8.87 -26.18
C ALA A 331 8.09 8.88 -26.13
N GLN A 332 7.46 10.03 -26.43
CA GLN A 332 6.00 10.18 -26.48
C GLN A 332 5.39 9.30 -27.57
N ALA A 333 6.02 9.25 -28.73
CA ALA A 333 5.56 8.43 -29.82
C ALA A 333 5.72 6.92 -29.55
N GLY A 334 6.84 6.50 -28.94
CA GLY A 334 7.03 5.12 -28.50
C GLY A 334 6.00 4.68 -27.44
N ALA A 335 5.61 5.58 -26.54
CA ALA A 335 4.67 5.30 -25.47
C ALA A 335 3.21 5.18 -25.93
N ASN A 336 2.79 5.94 -26.95
CA ASN A 336 1.42 5.94 -27.48
C ASN A 336 1.05 4.69 -28.32
N ILE A 337 2.02 3.85 -28.71
CA ILE A 337 1.81 2.71 -29.62
C ILE A 337 1.57 1.39 -28.87
N GLY A 338 1.62 1.38 -27.53
CA GLY A 338 1.17 0.23 -26.72
C GLY A 338 2.00 -1.06 -26.89
N GLY A 339 3.24 -0.96 -27.36
CA GLY A 339 4.10 -2.12 -27.65
C GLY A 339 5.39 -2.10 -26.84
N ASN A 340 5.76 -3.27 -26.32
CA ASN A 340 7.14 -3.67 -25.99
C ASN A 340 8.13 -2.96 -26.95
N ILE A 341 9.21 -2.37 -26.43
CA ILE A 341 10.18 -1.55 -27.20
C ILE A 341 10.87 -2.41 -28.27
N LYS A 342 10.15 -2.69 -29.36
CA LYS A 342 10.55 -3.33 -30.61
C LYS A 342 9.54 -2.89 -31.67
N GLY A 343 9.87 -1.83 -32.39
CA GLY A 343 9.12 -1.35 -33.55
C GLY A 343 8.20 -0.17 -33.24
N VAL A 344 8.73 1.05 -33.34
CA VAL A 344 7.99 2.30 -33.18
C VAL A 344 7.62 2.83 -34.57
N TYR A 345 6.32 3.02 -34.86
CA TYR A 345 5.83 3.77 -36.03
C TYR A 345 5.28 5.14 -35.58
N VAL A 346 6.00 6.24 -35.84
CA VAL A 346 5.59 7.59 -35.43
C VAL A 346 4.95 8.35 -36.60
N SER A 347 3.78 8.95 -36.36
CA SER A 347 3.20 9.98 -37.23
C SER A 347 3.74 11.37 -36.89
N LEU A 348 4.09 12.12 -37.94
CA LEU A 348 4.29 13.57 -38.06
C LEU A 348 5.54 14.18 -37.39
N GLY A 349 6.59 14.33 -38.21
CA GLY A 349 7.71 15.27 -38.02
C GLY A 349 9.08 14.62 -37.87
N VAL A 350 9.13 13.42 -37.29
CA VAL A 350 10.38 12.65 -37.07
C VAL A 350 10.16 11.27 -37.68
N THR A 351 10.99 10.87 -38.63
CA THR A 351 10.81 9.58 -39.32
C THR A 351 11.06 8.43 -38.34
N ALA A 352 10.26 7.37 -38.39
CA ALA A 352 10.37 6.21 -37.48
C ALA A 352 11.82 5.69 -37.32
N GLY A 353 12.61 5.69 -38.41
CA GLY A 353 14.02 5.30 -38.40
C GLY A 353 14.96 6.23 -37.62
N THR A 354 14.64 7.52 -37.49
CA THR A 354 15.45 8.47 -36.68
C THR A 354 15.22 8.29 -35.18
N CYS A 355 13.98 8.03 -34.74
CA CYS A 355 13.73 7.67 -33.35
C CYS A 355 14.28 6.28 -32.99
N GLU A 356 14.21 5.32 -33.92
CA GLU A 356 14.79 3.98 -33.72
C GLU A 356 16.33 4.03 -33.64
N ALA A 357 16.98 4.84 -34.49
CA ALA A 357 18.42 5.10 -34.40
C ALA A 357 18.80 5.81 -33.10
N LEU A 358 18.06 6.85 -32.71
CA LEU A 358 18.30 7.62 -31.48
C LEU A 358 18.13 6.75 -30.22
N LEU A 359 17.07 5.95 -30.14
CA LEU A 359 16.87 5.05 -28.99
C LEU A 359 17.93 3.93 -28.95
N LYS A 360 18.37 3.44 -30.12
CA LYS A 360 19.41 2.40 -30.23
C LYS A 360 20.83 2.92 -29.92
N GLU A 361 21.10 4.20 -30.17
CA GLU A 361 22.35 4.87 -29.78
C GLU A 361 22.38 5.24 -28.30
N ILE A 362 21.22 5.52 -27.69
CA ILE A 362 21.12 5.90 -26.27
C ILE A 362 21.08 4.68 -25.33
N GLY A 363 20.73 3.49 -25.83
CA GLY A 363 20.86 2.21 -25.12
C GLY A 363 19.57 1.40 -25.02
#